data_AF-A0A165GJV5-F1
#
_entry.id   AF-A0A165GJV5-F1
#
_cell.length_a   1.000
_cell.length_b   1.000
_cell.length_c   1.000
_cell.angle_alpha   90.00
_cell.angle_beta   90.00
_cell.angle_gamma   90.00
#
_symmetry.space_group_name_H-M   'P 1'
#
loop_
_entity.id
_entity.type
_entity.pdbx_description
1 polymer ?
#
loop_
_entity_poly.entity_id
_entity_poly.type
_entity_poly.pdbx_seq_one_letter_code
_entity_poly.pdbx_strand_id
1 'polypeptide(L)'
;MTFREKTASETVDWTSFRDWARTAMVTSSALVIAGLYAVRSPELGLSLVDAQIITMLNLLITVSTSVASATNNSGRSLGFTFRMATLLHGFLSTAFGIYVYSHPDSFGGVANAGLCHPNSDFQFVIFNHSISATNEGLRIFALLFFSLSLGVLVYTNREDFFLFLIRLIVDWRTAWKQKKTKLKINIPRTIFIFLLSFATMIYLVAEIELTIAWNGLTSSANVWTFGQTLPLVMLLDQCAKAVVRCIELRRLAKERKERGG
;
A
#
# COMPACT_ATOMS: atom_id res chain seq x y z
N MET A 1 26.03 -20.53 -30.24
CA MET A 1 25.04 -19.87 -29.37
C MET A 1 23.79 -19.60 -30.19
N THR A 2 22.73 -20.37 -29.96
CA THR A 2 21.53 -20.29 -30.81
C THR A 2 20.69 -19.07 -30.44
N PHE A 3 20.01 -18.46 -31.42
CA PHE A 3 19.11 -17.32 -31.21
C PHE A 3 18.02 -17.58 -30.15
N ARG A 4 17.73 -18.87 -29.89
CA ARG A 4 16.81 -19.37 -28.85
C ARG A 4 17.38 -19.30 -27.42
N GLU A 5 18.70 -19.42 -27.22
CA GLU A 5 19.33 -19.26 -25.90
C GLU A 5 19.46 -17.79 -25.52
N LYS A 6 19.60 -16.90 -26.50
CA LYS A 6 19.68 -15.45 -26.28
C LYS A 6 18.34 -14.86 -25.80
N THR A 7 17.22 -15.48 -26.16
CA THR A 7 15.88 -15.07 -25.70
C THR A 7 15.47 -15.69 -24.36
N ALA A 8 16.10 -16.78 -23.92
CA ALA A 8 15.80 -17.40 -22.63
C ALA A 8 16.46 -16.68 -21.43
N SER A 9 17.51 -15.87 -21.65
CA SER A 9 18.30 -15.28 -20.55
C SER A 9 17.87 -13.87 -20.07
N GLU A 10 16.78 -13.28 -20.56
CA GLU A 10 16.55 -11.84 -20.32
C GLU A 10 15.11 -11.37 -20.08
N THR A 11 14.23 -12.22 -19.57
CA THR A 11 12.97 -11.73 -19.00
C THR A 11 12.79 -12.28 -17.60
N VAL A 12 13.25 -11.51 -16.61
CA VAL A 12 12.72 -11.57 -15.24
C VAL A 12 11.20 -11.73 -15.34
N ASP A 13 10.64 -12.77 -14.71
CA ASP A 13 9.20 -13.00 -14.75
C ASP A 13 8.47 -12.00 -13.84
N TRP A 14 8.18 -10.83 -14.42
CA TRP A 14 7.43 -9.77 -13.76
C TRP A 14 5.96 -10.08 -13.56
N THR A 15 5.46 -11.20 -14.12
CA THR A 15 4.04 -11.57 -13.97
C THR A 15 3.74 -11.96 -12.53
N SER A 16 4.63 -12.74 -11.90
CA SER A 16 4.58 -13.10 -10.49
C SER A 16 4.50 -11.86 -9.59
N PHE A 17 5.40 -10.89 -9.77
CA PHE A 17 5.38 -9.64 -9.00
C PHE A 17 4.07 -8.84 -9.19
N ARG A 18 3.63 -8.68 -10.44
CA ARG A 18 2.40 -7.96 -10.76
C ARG A 18 1.20 -8.60 -10.09
N ASP A 19 1.10 -9.92 -10.16
CA ASP A 19 -0.03 -10.64 -9.60
C ASP A 19 -0.04 -10.54 -8.07
N TRP A 20 1.13 -10.53 -7.44
CA TRP A 20 1.27 -10.31 -6.01
C TRP A 20 0.83 -8.93 -5.56
N ALA A 21 1.36 -7.88 -6.18
CA ALA A 21 1.03 -6.52 -5.80
C ALA A 21 -0.44 -6.22 -6.11
N ARG A 22 -1.01 -6.80 -7.18
CA ARG A 22 -2.45 -6.80 -7.43
C ARG A 22 -3.22 -7.45 -6.28
N THR A 23 -2.84 -8.66 -5.85
CA THR A 23 -3.50 -9.35 -4.75
C THR A 23 -3.44 -8.51 -3.47
N ALA A 24 -2.28 -7.96 -3.11
CA ALA A 24 -2.13 -7.11 -1.93
C ALA A 24 -3.06 -5.89 -1.97
N MET A 25 -3.13 -5.19 -3.11
CA MET A 25 -4.04 -4.04 -3.30
C MET A 25 -5.52 -4.45 -3.22
N VAL A 26 -5.90 -5.61 -3.77
CA VAL A 26 -7.27 -6.12 -3.67
C VAL A 26 -7.61 -6.50 -2.23
N THR A 27 -6.71 -7.18 -1.52
CA THR A 27 -6.87 -7.51 -0.10
C THR A 27 -7.00 -6.26 0.76
N SER A 28 -6.17 -5.24 0.51
CA SER A 28 -6.26 -3.93 1.15
C SER A 28 -7.61 -3.26 0.90
N SER A 29 -8.08 -3.28 -0.35
CA SER A 29 -9.38 -2.74 -0.75
C SER A 29 -10.52 -3.46 -0.02
N ALA A 30 -10.46 -4.78 0.07
CA ALA A 30 -11.43 -5.59 0.80
C ALA A 30 -11.42 -5.28 2.31
N LEU A 31 -10.23 -5.07 2.89
CA LEU A 31 -10.08 -4.66 4.30
C LEU A 31 -10.72 -3.30 4.56
N VAL A 32 -10.55 -2.33 3.66
CA VAL A 32 -11.23 -1.03 3.75
C VAL A 32 -12.75 -1.17 3.66
N ILE A 33 -13.25 -1.97 2.71
CA ILE A 33 -14.69 -2.20 2.56
C ILE A 33 -15.26 -2.86 3.82
N ALA A 34 -14.57 -3.85 4.37
CA ALA A 34 -14.94 -4.51 5.62
C ALA A 34 -14.95 -3.51 6.79
N GLY A 35 -13.94 -2.64 6.89
CA GLY A 35 -13.88 -1.56 7.87
C GLY A 35 -15.06 -0.58 7.74
N LEU A 36 -15.36 -0.13 6.52
CA LEU A 36 -16.52 0.74 6.26
C LEU A 36 -17.85 0.09 6.64
N TYR A 37 -18.00 -1.21 6.34
CA TYR A 37 -19.17 -1.99 6.74
C TYR A 37 -19.26 -2.12 8.27
N ALA A 38 -18.14 -2.40 8.94
CA ALA A 38 -18.07 -2.52 10.39
C ALA A 38 -18.41 -1.19 11.11
N VAL A 39 -17.92 -0.05 10.61
CA VAL A 39 -18.29 1.28 11.19
C VAL A 39 -19.79 1.54 11.12
N ARG A 40 -20.44 1.12 10.03
CA ARG A 40 -21.88 1.33 9.82
C ARG A 40 -22.77 0.33 10.54
N SER A 41 -22.21 -0.80 10.97
CA SER A 41 -22.96 -1.90 11.57
C SER A 41 -23.00 -1.73 13.09
N PRO A 42 -24.19 -1.58 13.71
CA PRO A 42 -24.30 -1.37 15.16
C PRO A 42 -23.82 -2.57 15.98
N GLU A 43 -23.85 -3.78 15.41
CA GLU A 43 -23.44 -5.02 16.07
C GLU A 43 -21.93 -5.26 16.06
N LEU A 44 -21.25 -4.83 15.00
CA LEU A 44 -19.80 -5.02 14.84
C LEU A 44 -19.02 -3.87 15.45
N GLY A 45 -19.41 -2.64 15.12
CA GLY A 45 -18.63 -1.45 15.41
C GLY A 45 -17.24 -1.48 14.76
N LEU A 46 -16.59 -0.33 14.70
CA LEU A 46 -15.15 -0.26 14.43
C LEU A 46 -14.58 0.79 15.36
N SER A 47 -13.60 0.41 16.17
CA SER A 47 -12.92 1.36 17.03
C SER A 47 -12.03 2.30 16.20
N LEU A 48 -11.72 3.49 16.74
CA LEU A 48 -10.76 4.39 16.11
C LEU A 48 -9.38 3.74 15.95
N VAL A 49 -8.99 2.90 16.91
CA VAL A 49 -7.73 2.16 16.88
C VAL A 49 -7.69 1.20 15.69
N ASP A 50 -8.73 0.39 15.51
CA ASP A 50 -8.79 -0.57 14.41
C ASP A 50 -8.82 0.14 13.06
N ALA A 51 -9.59 1.24 12.95
CA ALA A 51 -9.61 2.05 11.75
C ALA A 51 -8.25 2.67 11.43
N GLN A 52 -7.51 3.06 12.46
CA GLN A 52 -6.17 3.58 12.29
C GLN A 52 -5.18 2.50 11.83
N ILE A 53 -5.24 1.31 12.42
CA ILE A 53 -4.43 0.17 12.00
C ILE A 53 -4.72 -0.14 10.53
N ILE A 54 -5.98 -0.21 10.12
CA ILE A 54 -6.38 -0.39 8.70
C ILE A 54 -5.74 0.71 7.83
N THR A 55 -5.79 1.96 8.28
CA THR A 55 -5.19 3.09 7.55
C THR A 55 -3.68 2.96 7.39
N MET A 56 -2.96 2.62 8.46
CA MET A 56 -1.50 2.40 8.43
C MET A 56 -1.12 1.20 7.55
N LEU A 57 -1.91 0.13 7.56
CA LEU A 57 -1.70 -1.04 6.69
C LEU A 57 -1.89 -0.70 5.22
N ASN A 58 -2.92 0.07 4.89
CA ASN A 58 -3.14 0.54 3.53
C ASN A 58 -1.98 1.43 3.05
N LEU A 59 -1.43 2.28 3.93
CA LEU A 59 -0.23 3.07 3.62
C LEU A 59 0.98 2.17 3.39
N LEU A 60 1.18 1.14 4.22
CA LEU A 60 2.25 0.16 4.06
C LEU A 60 2.19 -0.53 2.70
N ILE A 61 1.00 -0.96 2.27
CA ILE A 61 0.79 -1.60 0.96
C ILE A 61 1.03 -0.62 -0.18
N THR A 62 0.61 0.64 -0.03
CA THR A 62 0.84 1.71 -1.00
C THR A 62 2.33 1.96 -1.20
N VAL A 63 3.09 2.09 -0.10
CA VAL A 63 4.54 2.30 -0.12
C VAL A 63 5.23 1.09 -0.76
N SER A 64 4.90 -0.12 -0.32
CA SER A 64 5.47 -1.37 -0.85
C SER A 64 5.26 -1.51 -2.36
N THR A 65 4.04 -1.23 -2.82
CA THR A 65 3.70 -1.29 -4.24
C THR A 65 4.40 -0.19 -5.04
N SER A 66 4.55 1.01 -4.47
CA SER A 66 5.23 2.14 -5.11
C SER A 66 6.72 1.86 -5.33
N VAL A 67 7.41 1.24 -4.37
CA VAL A 67 8.81 0.78 -4.53
C VAL A 67 8.93 -0.15 -5.71
N ALA A 68 8.04 -1.14 -5.74
CA ALA A 68 8.15 -2.19 -6.70
C ALA A 68 7.70 -1.73 -8.10
N SER A 69 6.84 -0.71 -8.18
CA SER A 69 6.58 0.03 -9.42
C SER A 69 7.75 0.93 -9.82
N ALA A 70 8.45 1.59 -8.90
CA ALA A 70 9.57 2.49 -9.20
C ALA A 70 10.83 1.74 -9.66
N THR A 71 11.03 0.52 -9.14
CA THR A 71 12.10 -0.39 -9.59
C THR A 71 11.79 -1.07 -10.92
N ASN A 72 10.54 -0.98 -11.39
CA ASN A 72 10.12 -1.61 -12.61
C ASN A 72 9.92 -0.59 -13.73
N ASN A 73 10.51 -0.87 -14.88
CA ASN A 73 10.46 -0.02 -16.07
C ASN A 73 9.08 -0.08 -16.78
N SER A 74 8.04 -0.45 -16.04
CA SER A 74 6.84 -1.12 -16.52
C SER A 74 5.54 -0.45 -16.06
N GLY A 75 5.55 0.80 -15.58
CA GLY A 75 4.32 1.53 -15.25
C GLY A 75 3.24 1.49 -16.34
N ARG A 76 3.64 1.21 -17.61
CA ARG A 76 2.75 0.93 -18.74
C ARG A 76 2.59 -0.54 -19.17
N SER A 77 3.39 -1.48 -18.65
CA SER A 77 3.28 -2.92 -18.91
C SER A 77 2.76 -3.77 -17.75
N LEU A 78 2.43 -3.17 -16.60
CA LEU A 78 1.83 -3.88 -15.46
C LEU A 78 0.40 -4.36 -15.73
N GLY A 79 -0.12 -4.28 -16.95
CA GLY A 79 -1.44 -4.81 -17.29
C GLY A 79 -2.59 -3.96 -16.73
N PHE A 80 -3.78 -4.16 -17.29
CA PHE A 80 -4.99 -3.41 -16.92
C PHE A 80 -5.43 -3.72 -15.48
N THR A 81 -5.43 -5.00 -15.10
CA THR A 81 -5.95 -5.46 -13.80
C THR A 81 -5.18 -4.89 -12.63
N PHE A 82 -3.85 -4.76 -12.75
CA PHE A 82 -3.02 -4.09 -11.75
C PHE A 82 -3.41 -2.62 -11.59
N ARG A 83 -3.58 -1.88 -12.70
CA ARG A 83 -3.96 -0.46 -12.67
C ARG A 83 -5.31 -0.26 -12.00
N MET A 84 -6.29 -1.11 -12.31
CA MET A 84 -7.60 -1.06 -11.67
C MET A 84 -7.50 -1.37 -10.17
N ALA A 85 -6.67 -2.35 -9.78
CA ALA A 85 -6.40 -2.60 -8.37
C ALA A 85 -5.73 -1.41 -7.68
N THR A 86 -4.78 -0.72 -8.32
CA THR A 86 -4.14 0.50 -7.79
C THR A 86 -5.11 1.65 -7.64
N LEU A 87 -5.97 1.89 -8.64
CA LEU A 87 -6.98 2.94 -8.58
C LEU A 87 -8.01 2.65 -7.49
N LEU A 88 -8.52 1.42 -7.43
CA LEU A 88 -9.49 0.99 -6.42
C LEU A 88 -8.89 1.11 -5.01
N HIS A 89 -7.70 0.55 -4.80
CA HIS A 89 -6.96 0.63 -3.54
C HIS A 89 -6.70 2.07 -3.13
N GLY A 90 -6.16 2.88 -4.03
CA GLY A 90 -5.83 4.28 -3.76
C GLY A 90 -7.07 5.10 -3.42
N PHE A 91 -8.16 4.93 -4.17
CA PHE A 91 -9.42 5.63 -3.92
C PHE A 91 -10.02 5.23 -2.58
N LEU A 92 -10.17 3.92 -2.32
CA LEU A 92 -10.76 3.41 -1.08
C LEU A 92 -9.92 3.78 0.14
N SER A 93 -8.61 3.58 0.09
CA SER A 93 -7.70 3.92 1.19
C SER A 93 -7.75 5.42 1.52
N THR A 94 -7.82 6.26 0.48
CA THR A 94 -7.87 7.72 0.65
C THR A 94 -9.22 8.17 1.20
N ALA A 95 -10.32 7.65 0.65
CA ALA A 95 -11.67 7.94 1.14
C ALA A 95 -11.85 7.48 2.59
N PHE A 96 -11.32 6.30 2.93
CA PHE A 96 -11.34 5.78 4.29
C PHE A 96 -10.52 6.64 5.24
N GLY A 97 -9.29 7.03 4.86
CA GLY A 97 -8.48 7.95 5.65
C GLY A 97 -9.19 9.27 5.91
N ILE A 98 -9.74 9.90 4.86
CA ILE A 98 -10.55 11.14 5.01
C ILE A 98 -11.72 10.92 5.97
N TYR A 99 -12.42 9.80 5.85
CA TYR A 99 -13.55 9.46 6.71
C TYR A 99 -13.13 9.33 8.18
N VAL A 100 -12.06 8.58 8.47
CA VAL A 100 -11.51 8.40 9.82
C VAL A 100 -11.11 9.74 10.46
N TYR A 101 -10.36 10.56 9.74
CA TYR A 101 -9.89 11.86 10.25
C TYR A 101 -10.93 12.98 10.13
N SER A 102 -12.10 12.74 9.53
CA SER A 102 -13.13 13.78 9.44
C SER A 102 -13.69 14.12 10.82
N HIS A 103 -13.90 13.15 11.69
CA HIS A 103 -14.47 13.33 13.04
C HIS A 103 -13.87 12.30 14.01
N PRO A 104 -12.56 12.40 14.34
CA PRO A 104 -11.87 11.38 15.15
C PRO A 104 -12.44 11.28 16.57
N ASP A 105 -13.00 12.35 17.11
CA ASP A 105 -13.63 12.44 18.43
C ASP A 105 -14.91 11.59 18.55
N SER A 106 -15.67 11.49 17.47
CA SER A 106 -16.93 10.72 17.40
C SER A 106 -16.84 9.48 16.52
N PHE A 107 -15.63 9.13 16.08
CA PHE A 107 -15.42 8.00 15.18
C PHE A 107 -15.73 6.66 15.87
N GLY A 108 -16.48 5.81 15.16
CA GLY A 108 -16.95 4.52 15.66
C GLY A 108 -18.12 4.69 16.63
N GLY A 109 -19.09 3.77 16.58
CA GLY A 109 -20.26 3.77 17.49
C GLY A 109 -19.92 3.66 18.98
N VAL A 110 -18.63 3.60 19.32
CA VAL A 110 -18.06 3.54 20.66
C VAL A 110 -18.31 4.82 21.46
N ALA A 111 -18.46 5.98 20.80
CA ALA A 111 -18.92 7.21 21.48
C ALA A 111 -20.32 7.04 22.13
N ASN A 112 -21.11 6.04 21.70
CA ASN A 112 -22.43 5.72 22.24
C ASN A 112 -22.46 4.45 23.11
N ALA A 113 -21.35 3.71 23.24
CA ALA A 113 -21.25 2.52 24.07
C ALA A 113 -20.59 2.89 25.40
N GLY A 114 -21.39 3.13 26.44
CA GLY A 114 -20.99 3.75 27.72
C GLY A 114 -19.96 3.03 28.60
N LEU A 115 -19.23 2.04 28.08
CA LEU A 115 -18.18 1.28 28.78
C LEU A 115 -16.79 1.41 28.12
N CYS A 116 -16.67 2.19 27.05
CA CYS A 116 -15.41 2.32 26.31
C CYS A 116 -14.72 3.66 26.58
N HIS A 117 -13.38 3.64 26.53
CA HIS A 117 -12.57 4.85 26.66
C HIS A 117 -12.92 5.87 25.57
N PRO A 118 -12.99 7.18 25.89
CA PRO A 118 -13.20 8.20 24.89
C PRO A 118 -12.02 8.23 23.89
N ASN A 119 -12.31 8.57 22.64
CA ASN A 119 -11.30 8.64 21.57
C ASN A 119 -10.18 9.65 21.86
N SER A 120 -10.39 10.60 22.80
CA SER A 120 -9.36 11.53 23.29
C SER A 120 -8.20 10.83 24.00
N ASP A 121 -8.48 9.69 24.63
CA ASP A 121 -7.49 8.92 25.39
C ASP A 121 -6.59 8.09 24.46
N PHE A 122 -7.01 7.91 23.20
CA PHE A 122 -6.22 7.23 22.20
C PHE A 122 -5.05 8.11 21.75
N GLN A 123 -3.84 7.57 21.86
CA GLN A 123 -2.59 8.28 21.59
C GLN A 123 -1.84 7.67 20.40
N PHE A 124 -1.46 8.54 19.46
CA PHE A 124 -0.49 8.27 18.42
C PHE A 124 0.93 8.45 18.92
N VAL A 125 1.84 7.58 18.50
CA VAL A 125 3.26 7.73 18.80
C VAL A 125 4.01 8.10 17.52
N ILE A 126 4.20 9.40 17.29
CA ILE A 126 4.92 9.91 16.12
C ILE A 126 6.28 10.42 16.59
N PHE A 127 7.37 9.88 16.04
CA PHE A 127 8.74 10.21 16.47
C PHE A 127 8.96 10.13 17.99
N ASN A 128 8.40 9.10 18.64
CA ASN A 128 8.46 8.90 20.09
C ASN A 128 7.75 9.99 20.93
N HIS A 129 6.92 10.82 20.29
CA HIS A 129 6.03 11.76 20.97
C HIS A 129 4.59 11.24 20.92
N SER A 130 3.94 11.25 22.07
CA SER A 130 2.52 10.95 22.16
C SER A 130 1.69 12.15 21.72
N ILE A 131 0.77 11.93 20.78
CA ILE A 131 -0.16 12.91 20.25
C ILE A 131 -1.56 12.32 20.35
N SER A 132 -2.49 13.00 21.02
CA SER A 132 -3.88 12.53 21.07
C SER A 132 -4.48 12.43 19.66
N ALA A 133 -5.29 11.41 19.41
CA ALA A 133 -5.93 11.20 18.13
C ALA A 133 -6.94 12.28 17.74
N THR A 134 -7.44 13.02 18.72
CA THR A 134 -8.32 14.17 18.52
C THR A 134 -7.55 15.48 18.32
N ASN A 135 -6.21 15.44 18.27
CA ASN A 135 -5.40 16.62 18.03
C ASN A 135 -5.74 17.27 16.67
N GLU A 136 -6.08 18.55 16.70
CA GLU A 136 -6.50 19.30 15.51
C GLU A 136 -5.40 19.39 14.45
N GLY A 137 -4.14 19.56 14.88
CA GLY A 137 -3.00 19.61 13.96
C GLY A 137 -2.79 18.31 13.22
N LEU A 138 -2.86 17.17 13.93
CA LEU A 138 -2.78 15.85 13.32
C LEU A 138 -3.93 15.61 12.34
N ARG A 139 -5.14 16.01 12.70
CA ARG A 139 -6.33 15.94 11.84
C ARG A 139 -6.15 16.71 10.54
N ILE A 140 -5.74 17.98 10.63
CA ILE A 140 -5.49 18.83 9.45
C ILE A 140 -4.41 18.20 8.57
N PHE A 141 -3.31 17.75 9.18
CA PHE A 141 -2.22 17.10 8.47
C PHE A 141 -2.69 15.86 7.72
N ALA A 142 -3.42 14.96 8.38
CA ALA A 142 -3.93 13.73 7.78
C ALA A 142 -4.89 14.02 6.62
N LEU A 143 -5.83 14.96 6.81
CA LEU A 143 -6.78 15.35 5.76
C LEU A 143 -6.07 15.95 4.54
N LEU A 144 -5.06 16.80 4.74
CA LEU A 144 -4.23 17.34 3.66
C LEU A 144 -3.45 16.23 2.95
N PHE A 145 -2.83 15.32 3.71
CA PHE A 145 -2.07 14.21 3.17
C PHE A 145 -2.93 13.29 2.30
N PHE A 146 -4.12 12.89 2.79
CA PHE A 146 -5.05 12.07 2.01
C PHE A 146 -5.61 12.82 0.80
N SER A 147 -5.98 14.09 0.96
CA SER A 147 -6.46 14.91 -0.18
C SER A 147 -5.41 15.07 -1.27
N LEU A 148 -4.16 15.32 -0.89
CA LEU A 148 -3.03 15.40 -1.82
C LEU A 148 -2.78 14.04 -2.49
N SER A 149 -2.86 12.95 -1.73
CA SER A 149 -2.71 11.58 -2.26
C SER A 149 -3.78 11.28 -3.31
N LEU A 150 -5.04 11.69 -3.08
CA LEU A 150 -6.11 11.58 -4.08
C LEU A 150 -5.79 12.41 -5.33
N GLY A 151 -5.35 13.65 -5.14
CA GLY A 151 -4.96 14.55 -6.23
C GLY A 151 -3.86 13.96 -7.10
N VAL A 152 -2.81 13.40 -6.48
CA VAL A 152 -1.72 12.70 -7.17
C VAL A 152 -2.24 11.47 -7.91
N LEU A 153 -3.10 10.66 -7.28
CA LEU A 153 -3.69 9.47 -7.90
C LEU A 153 -4.49 9.83 -9.16
N VAL A 154 -5.36 10.85 -9.07
CA VAL A 154 -6.15 11.33 -10.21
C VAL A 154 -5.25 11.92 -11.29
N TYR A 155 -4.31 12.80 -10.91
CA TYR A 155 -3.41 13.47 -11.86
C TYR A 155 -2.55 12.47 -12.64
N THR A 156 -1.94 11.52 -11.96
CA THR A 156 -1.04 10.52 -12.58
C THR A 156 -1.78 9.56 -13.50
N ASN A 157 -3.07 9.33 -13.28
CA ASN A 157 -3.88 8.40 -14.08
C ASN A 157 -4.81 9.09 -15.09
N ARG A 158 -4.90 10.43 -15.12
CA ARG A 158 -5.88 11.18 -15.93
C ARG A 158 -5.84 10.82 -17.43
N GLU A 159 -4.65 10.79 -18.03
CA GLU A 159 -4.48 10.58 -19.47
C GLU A 159 -4.74 9.12 -19.83
N ASP A 160 -4.20 8.20 -19.03
CA ASP A 160 -4.36 6.77 -19.25
C ASP A 160 -5.81 6.31 -19.01
N PHE A 161 -6.52 6.90 -18.04
CA PHE A 161 -7.92 6.60 -17.74
C PHE A 161 -8.86 7.16 -18.81
N PHE A 162 -8.68 8.43 -19.21
CA PHE A 162 -9.51 9.06 -20.23
C PHE A 162 -9.33 8.37 -21.60
N LEU A 163 -8.08 8.08 -21.98
CA LEU A 163 -7.79 7.32 -23.21
C LEU A 163 -8.33 5.88 -23.13
N PHE A 164 -8.34 5.25 -21.96
CA PHE A 164 -8.96 3.94 -21.77
C PHE A 164 -10.48 4.00 -21.98
N LEU A 165 -11.18 4.95 -21.36
CA LEU A 165 -12.63 5.09 -21.50
C LEU A 165 -13.02 5.35 -22.96
N ILE A 166 -12.31 6.25 -23.66
CA ILE A 166 -12.55 6.49 -25.08
C ILE A 166 -12.34 5.22 -25.90
N ARG A 167 -11.25 4.48 -25.66
CA ARG A 167 -11.00 3.22 -26.38
C ARG A 167 -12.05 2.16 -26.06
N LEU A 168 -12.54 2.08 -24.83
CA LEU A 168 -13.59 1.15 -24.45
C LEU A 168 -14.87 1.38 -25.27
N ILE A 169 -15.22 2.66 -25.49
CA ILE A 169 -16.41 3.07 -26.26
C ILE A 169 -16.20 2.89 -27.76
N VAL A 170 -15.03 3.30 -28.29
CA VAL A 170 -14.76 3.32 -29.74
C VAL A 170 -14.40 1.93 -30.28
N ASP A 171 -13.53 1.20 -29.58
CA ASP A 171 -13.09 -0.13 -30.00
C ASP A 171 -12.59 -0.93 -28.79
N TRP A 172 -13.51 -1.70 -28.22
CA TRP A 172 -13.22 -2.54 -27.06
C TRP A 172 -12.04 -3.49 -27.29
N ARG A 173 -11.74 -3.90 -28.54
CA ARG A 173 -10.63 -4.83 -28.84
C ARG A 173 -9.26 -4.16 -28.74
N THR A 174 -9.17 -2.86 -29.04
CA THR A 174 -7.90 -2.12 -28.94
C THR A 174 -7.70 -1.45 -27.59
N ALA A 175 -8.76 -1.28 -26.79
CA ALA A 175 -8.68 -0.81 -25.40
C ALA A 175 -7.69 -1.63 -24.55
N TRP A 176 -7.57 -2.93 -24.83
CA TRP A 176 -6.69 -3.85 -24.12
C TRP A 176 -5.25 -3.91 -24.63
N LYS A 177 -4.93 -3.30 -25.78
CA LYS A 177 -3.57 -3.34 -26.35
C LYS A 177 -2.66 -2.30 -25.67
N GLN A 178 -1.76 -2.77 -24.82
CA GLN A 178 -0.75 -1.91 -24.17
C GLN A 178 0.45 -1.61 -25.07
N LYS A 179 0.80 -0.33 -25.19
CA LYS A 179 2.01 0.11 -25.91
C LYS A 179 3.21 -0.01 -24.95
N LYS A 180 4.14 -0.92 -25.24
CA LYS A 180 5.39 -1.07 -24.48
C LYS A 180 6.29 0.14 -24.78
N THR A 181 6.41 1.06 -23.83
CA THR A 181 7.40 2.14 -23.92
C THR A 181 8.61 1.73 -23.08
N LYS A 182 9.81 1.73 -23.66
CA LYS A 182 11.06 1.51 -22.91
C LYS A 182 11.43 2.83 -22.22
N LEU A 183 11.30 2.92 -20.89
CA LEU A 183 11.90 4.03 -20.14
C LEU A 183 13.38 3.71 -19.87
N LYS A 184 14.21 4.74 -19.61
CA LYS A 184 15.61 4.55 -19.21
C LYS A 184 15.66 4.57 -17.68
N ILE A 185 16.07 3.46 -17.06
CA ILE A 185 16.15 3.34 -15.60
C ILE A 185 17.33 4.17 -15.10
N ASN A 186 17.07 5.07 -14.15
CA ASN A 186 18.12 5.74 -13.39
C ASN A 186 18.39 4.94 -12.11
N ILE A 187 19.47 4.16 -12.10
CA ILE A 187 19.83 3.22 -11.03
C ILE A 187 19.95 3.91 -9.65
N PRO A 188 20.72 5.00 -9.47
CA PRO A 188 20.85 5.64 -8.15
C PRO A 188 19.52 6.18 -7.63
N ARG A 189 18.68 6.77 -8.50
CA ARG A 189 17.32 7.19 -8.12
C ARG A 189 16.46 6.02 -7.66
N THR A 190 16.57 4.88 -8.35
CA THR A 190 15.81 3.67 -8.03
C THR A 190 16.21 3.09 -6.67
N ILE A 191 17.52 3.03 -6.40
CA ILE A 191 18.05 2.58 -5.10
C ILE A 191 17.60 3.51 -3.98
N PHE A 192 17.67 4.82 -4.19
CA PHE A 192 17.23 5.80 -3.20
C PHE A 192 15.73 5.65 -2.86
N ILE A 193 14.87 5.53 -3.88
CA ILE A 193 13.42 5.31 -3.68
C ILE A 193 13.18 4.01 -2.90
N PHE A 194 13.89 2.93 -3.26
CA PHE A 194 13.78 1.65 -2.55
C PHE A 194 14.15 1.79 -1.07
N LEU A 195 15.30 2.40 -0.75
CA LEU A 195 15.75 2.59 0.62
C LEU A 195 14.81 3.47 1.43
N LEU A 196 14.37 4.59 0.85
CA LEU A 196 13.43 5.51 1.50
C LEU A 196 12.15 4.79 1.89
N SER A 197 11.55 4.08 0.95
CA SER A 197 10.31 3.35 1.21
C SER A 197 10.48 2.17 2.16
N PHE A 198 11.61 1.46 2.11
CA PHE A 198 11.90 0.41 3.09
C PHE A 198 12.01 0.98 4.51
N ALA A 199 12.66 2.14 4.67
CA ALA A 199 12.70 2.87 5.93
C ALA A 199 11.29 3.31 6.38
N THR A 200 10.46 3.80 5.44
CA THR A 200 9.05 4.12 5.73
C THR A 200 8.26 2.89 6.18
N MET A 201 8.47 1.72 5.56
CA MET A 201 7.80 0.48 5.98
C MET A 201 8.16 0.10 7.42
N ILE A 202 9.45 0.12 7.76
CA ILE A 202 9.92 -0.17 9.12
C ILE A 202 9.32 0.83 10.12
N TYR A 203 9.33 2.11 9.76
CA TYR A 203 8.74 3.17 10.58
C TYR A 203 7.26 2.92 10.84
N LEU A 204 6.46 2.62 9.80
CA LEU A 204 5.03 2.33 9.94
C LEU A 204 4.76 1.11 10.82
N VAL A 205 5.57 0.04 10.69
CA VAL A 205 5.44 -1.14 11.57
C VAL A 205 5.75 -0.77 13.01
N ALA A 206 6.85 -0.05 13.26
CA ALA A 206 7.21 0.40 14.60
C ALA A 206 6.13 1.33 15.18
N GLU A 207 5.54 2.20 14.38
CA GLU A 207 4.45 3.09 14.79
C GLU A 207 3.19 2.32 15.19
N ILE A 208 2.82 1.27 14.44
CA ILE A 208 1.72 0.37 14.81
C ILE A 208 1.99 -0.28 16.18
N GLU A 209 3.18 -0.85 16.38
CA GLU A 209 3.57 -1.53 17.62
C GLU A 209 3.59 -0.55 18.81
N LEU A 210 4.18 0.63 18.63
CA LEU A 210 4.22 1.67 19.66
C LEU A 210 2.82 2.17 20.01
N THR A 211 1.95 2.34 19.01
CA THR A 211 0.55 2.74 19.22
C THR A 211 -0.19 1.66 20.03
N ILE A 212 -0.02 0.38 19.71
CA ILE A 212 -0.61 -0.72 20.50
C ILE A 212 -0.07 -0.71 21.94
N ALA A 213 1.24 -0.54 22.11
CA ALA A 213 1.91 -0.55 23.41
C ALA A 213 1.45 0.59 24.33
N TRP A 214 1.41 1.81 23.81
CA TRP A 214 1.08 3.01 24.59
C TRP A 214 -0.38 3.10 24.98
N ASN A 215 -1.27 2.47 24.22
CA ASN A 215 -2.70 2.45 24.53
C ASN A 215 -3.09 1.28 25.45
N GLY A 216 -2.11 0.58 26.05
CA GLY A 216 -2.37 -0.51 27.00
C GLY A 216 -3.06 -1.72 26.35
N LEU A 217 -3.01 -1.84 25.02
CA LEU A 217 -3.65 -2.92 24.28
C LEU A 217 -2.79 -4.19 24.23
N THR A 218 -1.66 -4.22 24.95
CA THR A 218 -0.69 -5.32 24.97
C THR A 218 -1.27 -6.64 25.49
N SER A 219 -2.15 -6.58 26.49
CA SER A 219 -2.81 -7.78 27.01
C SER A 219 -3.80 -8.39 26.01
N SER A 220 -4.48 -7.54 25.22
CA SER A 220 -5.34 -7.98 24.12
C SER A 220 -4.53 -8.39 22.87
N ALA A 221 -3.35 -7.79 22.68
CA ALA A 221 -2.40 -8.06 21.60
C ALA A 221 -1.61 -9.36 21.76
N ASN A 222 -1.53 -9.94 22.96
CA ASN A 222 -0.95 -11.27 23.18
C ASN A 222 -1.83 -12.39 22.61
N VAL A 223 -3.11 -12.11 22.35
CA VAL A 223 -3.95 -12.93 21.48
C VAL A 223 -3.73 -12.40 20.07
N TRP A 224 -3.26 -13.25 19.14
CA TRP A 224 -3.05 -12.84 17.75
C TRP A 224 -4.36 -12.26 17.18
N THR A 225 -4.44 -10.93 17.14
CA THR A 225 -5.60 -10.26 16.57
C THR A 225 -5.51 -10.27 15.05
N PHE A 226 -6.65 -10.21 14.38
CA PHE A 226 -6.72 -10.11 12.92
C PHE A 226 -5.89 -8.92 12.40
N GLY A 227 -5.90 -7.81 13.13
CA GLY A 227 -5.15 -6.58 12.83
C GLY A 227 -3.64 -6.68 13.00
N GLN A 228 -3.10 -7.69 13.69
CA GLN A 228 -1.66 -7.94 13.83
C GLN A 228 -1.16 -9.04 12.89
N THR A 229 -1.95 -10.11 12.76
CA THR A 229 -1.66 -11.27 11.90
C THR A 229 -1.53 -10.84 10.44
N LEU A 230 -2.45 -9.99 9.98
CA LEU A 230 -2.53 -9.55 8.60
C LEU A 230 -1.33 -8.68 8.18
N PRO A 231 -0.91 -7.65 8.94
CA PRO A 231 0.35 -6.95 8.71
C PRO A 231 1.56 -7.86 8.68
N LEU A 232 1.70 -8.78 9.64
CA LEU A 232 2.84 -9.68 9.74
C LEU A 232 2.92 -10.60 8.51
N VAL A 233 1.78 -11.16 8.09
CA VAL A 233 1.70 -11.97 6.88
C VAL A 233 2.02 -11.14 5.64
N MET A 234 1.51 -9.91 5.56
CA MET A 234 1.82 -9.00 4.45
C MET A 234 3.30 -8.58 4.44
N LEU A 235 3.91 -8.35 5.61
CA LEU A 235 5.30 -7.99 5.74
C LEU A 235 6.22 -9.17 5.40
N LEU A 236 5.92 -10.36 5.93
CA LEU A 236 6.61 -11.61 5.60
C LEU A 236 6.56 -11.89 4.11
N ASP A 237 5.39 -11.67 3.49
CA ASP A 237 5.20 -11.77 2.06
C ASP A 237 6.10 -10.77 1.30
N GLN A 238 6.17 -9.49 1.70
CA GLN A 238 7.09 -8.51 1.09
C GLN A 238 8.58 -8.85 1.32
N CYS A 239 8.95 -9.31 2.52
CA CYS A 239 10.32 -9.68 2.88
C CYS A 239 10.80 -10.89 2.07
N ALA A 240 10.01 -11.96 2.01
CA ALA A 240 10.32 -13.13 1.20
C ALA A 240 10.55 -12.74 -0.26
N LYS A 241 9.73 -11.82 -0.80
CA LYS A 241 9.83 -11.32 -2.17
C LYS A 241 11.06 -10.46 -2.41
N ALA A 242 11.42 -9.59 -1.48
CA ALA A 242 12.65 -8.80 -1.53
C ALA A 242 13.91 -9.70 -1.53
N VAL A 243 13.89 -10.78 -0.74
CA VAL A 243 14.98 -11.78 -0.71
C VAL A 243 15.11 -12.51 -2.03
N VAL A 244 14.01 -13.04 -2.59
CA VAL A 244 14.00 -13.70 -3.90
C VAL A 244 14.56 -12.76 -4.97
N ARG A 245 14.18 -11.47 -4.95
CA ARG A 245 14.68 -10.47 -5.88
C ARG A 245 16.17 -10.22 -5.74
N CYS A 246 16.68 -10.12 -4.51
CA CYS A 246 18.11 -9.94 -4.26
C CYS A 246 18.93 -11.13 -4.79
N ILE A 247 18.43 -12.36 -4.61
CA ILE A 247 19.07 -13.58 -5.12
C ILE A 247 19.13 -13.54 -6.65
N GLU A 248 18.03 -13.19 -7.31
CA GLU A 248 17.95 -13.10 -8.78
C GLU A 248 18.92 -12.04 -9.33
N LEU A 249 18.99 -10.86 -8.72
CA LEU A 249 19.92 -9.80 -9.11
C LEU A 249 21.39 -10.22 -8.94
N ARG A 250 21.72 -10.94 -7.86
CA ARG A 250 23.07 -11.49 -7.65
C ARG A 250 23.44 -12.51 -8.72
N ARG A 251 22.50 -13.39 -9.10
CA ARG A 251 22.70 -14.38 -10.17
C ARG A 251 22.99 -13.69 -11.51
N LEU A 252 22.18 -12.69 -11.88
CA LEU A 252 22.36 -11.93 -13.12
C LEU A 252 23.70 -11.17 -13.15
N ALA A 253 24.15 -10.64 -12.01
CA ALA A 253 25.45 -9.97 -11.91
C ALA A 253 26.62 -10.94 -12.13
N LYS A 254 26.49 -12.19 -11.65
CA LYS A 254 27.50 -13.25 -11.87
C LYS A 254 27.58 -13.65 -13.35
N GLU A 255 26.43 -13.92 -13.97
CA GLU A 255 26.38 -14.29 -15.39
C GLU A 255 26.92 -13.19 -16.32
N ARG A 256 26.75 -11.91 -15.97
CA ARG A 256 27.33 -10.80 -16.74
C ARG A 256 28.86 -10.74 -16.64
N LYS A 257 29.44 -11.07 -15.48
CA LYS A 257 30.89 -11.16 -15.32
C LYS A 257 31.47 -12.30 -16.17
N GLU A 258 30.78 -13.44 -16.22
CA GLU A 258 31.22 -14.62 -16.97
C GLU A 258 31.12 -14.46 -18.49
N ARG A 259 30.21 -13.61 -19.00
CA ARG A 259 30.08 -13.34 -20.46
C ARG A 259 30.95 -12.19 -20.96
N GLY A 260 31.52 -11.38 -20.06
CA GLY A 260 32.28 -10.17 -20.39
C GLY A 260 33.80 -10.29 -20.20
N GLY A 261 34.30 -11.44 -19.74
CA GLY A 261 35.71 -11.80 -19.70
C GLY A 261 35.99 -12.95 -20.64
#